data_AF-A0A811N1I7-F1
#
_entry.id   AF-A0A811N1I7-F1
#
_cell.length_a   1.000
_cell.length_b   1.000
_cell.length_c   1.000
_cell.angle_alpha   90.00
_cell.angle_beta   90.00
_cell.angle_gamma   90.00
#
_symmetry.space_group_name_H-M   'P 1'
#
loop_
_entity.id
_entity.type
_entity.pdbx_description
1 polymer ?
#
loop_
_entity_poly.entity_id
_entity_poly.type
_entity_poly.pdbx_seq_one_letter_code
_entity_poly.pdbx_strand_id
1 'polypeptide(L)'
;MATSAASDDSTVRETKAEEVLPPTLGSGSQPPNLFDGTTRLYISYICPYVQRVWIARNFKGLQDKIQLVAIDLQDKPAWFLEKVYPPGKLPVLEHNCNIIAESLDLLSYLDANFEGPKLFPRDQDPAKQAFADELIASSDSVIIALFRAGRAQAQGQGDDDISELLAPALDKVESSLGRFSDGPFLLGKSMSAVDMVYAPFVERFKDFFAAVKHYDMTQARPKLKEWIEELNKIDAYAATWGDRRLQLAALMNKFGIQSPVA
;
A
#
# COMPACT_ATOMS: atom_id res chain seq x y z
N MET A 1 8.22 -51.35 -24.55
CA MET A 1 8.65 -50.77 -23.26
C MET A 1 9.51 -49.56 -23.59
N ALA A 2 8.98 -48.35 -23.39
CA ALA A 2 9.72 -47.10 -23.61
C ALA A 2 9.74 -46.35 -22.28
N THR A 3 10.92 -46.24 -21.68
CA THR A 3 11.15 -45.53 -20.42
C THR A 3 11.37 -44.06 -20.72
N SER A 4 10.41 -43.23 -20.32
CA SER A 4 10.52 -41.76 -20.32
C SER A 4 11.32 -41.31 -19.10
N ALA A 5 12.41 -40.59 -19.34
CA ALA A 5 13.21 -39.95 -18.29
C ALA A 5 12.51 -38.67 -17.83
N ALA A 6 12.20 -38.58 -16.54
CA ALA A 6 11.75 -37.34 -15.92
C ALA A 6 12.95 -36.40 -15.74
N SER A 7 12.90 -35.24 -16.38
CA SER A 7 13.83 -34.13 -16.14
C SER A 7 13.44 -33.42 -14.85
N ASP A 8 14.31 -33.50 -13.85
CA ASP A 8 14.20 -32.81 -12.57
C ASP A 8 14.65 -31.36 -12.74
N ASP A 9 13.69 -30.46 -12.98
CA ASP A 9 13.93 -29.00 -13.04
C ASP A 9 13.76 -28.41 -11.64
N SER A 10 14.77 -28.63 -10.80
CA SER A 10 14.89 -27.95 -9.51
C SER A 10 15.54 -26.59 -9.70
N THR A 11 14.73 -25.61 -10.12
CA THR A 11 15.11 -24.21 -10.08
C THR A 11 15.27 -23.79 -8.61
N VAL A 12 16.53 -23.69 -8.19
CA VAL A 12 16.93 -23.08 -6.92
C VAL A 12 16.36 -21.67 -6.87
N ARG A 13 15.38 -21.43 -5.98
CA ARG A 13 14.93 -20.06 -5.67
C ARG A 13 16.11 -19.31 -5.08
N GLU A 14 16.73 -18.43 -5.85
CA GLU A 14 17.66 -17.44 -5.32
C GLU A 14 16.93 -16.61 -4.25
N THR A 15 17.32 -16.78 -2.99
CA THR A 15 16.87 -15.92 -1.90
C THR A 15 17.46 -14.54 -2.13
N LYS A 16 16.67 -13.62 -2.71
CA LYS A 16 17.04 -12.21 -2.82
C LYS A 16 17.29 -11.68 -1.40
N ALA A 17 18.49 -11.13 -1.16
CA ALA A 17 18.83 -10.54 0.13
C ALA A 17 17.80 -9.44 0.49
N GLU A 18 17.42 -9.38 1.77
CA GLU A 18 16.44 -8.41 2.27
C GLU A 18 17.00 -6.98 2.11
N GLU A 19 16.19 -6.07 1.54
CA GLU A 19 16.59 -4.69 1.29
C GLU A 19 16.77 -3.94 2.63
N VAL A 20 17.95 -3.36 2.85
CA VAL A 20 18.18 -2.49 4.01
C VAL A 20 17.46 -1.17 3.80
N LEU A 21 16.45 -0.90 4.62
CA LEU A 21 15.63 0.31 4.51
C LEU A 21 16.40 1.56 4.98
N PRO A 22 16.30 2.71 4.27
CA PRO A 22 17.02 3.93 4.63
C PRO A 22 16.48 4.54 5.94
N PRO A 23 17.32 5.27 6.70
CA PRO A 23 16.85 6.01 7.86
C PRO A 23 15.89 7.13 7.45
N THR A 24 14.99 7.50 8.36
CA THR A 24 14.07 8.63 8.18
C THR A 24 14.85 9.95 8.30
N LEU A 25 14.67 10.84 7.32
CA LEU A 25 15.30 12.15 7.26
C LEU A 25 14.36 13.23 7.82
N GLY A 26 14.81 13.89 8.88
CA GLY A 26 14.15 15.04 9.52
C GLY A 26 14.79 16.40 9.17
N SER A 27 14.38 17.47 9.86
CA SER A 27 14.84 18.86 9.61
C SER A 27 16.36 19.05 9.66
N GLY A 28 17.06 18.28 10.49
CA GLY A 28 18.53 18.30 10.61
C GLY A 28 19.29 17.51 9.53
N SER A 29 18.59 16.82 8.63
CA SER A 29 19.22 15.92 7.64
C SER A 29 19.63 16.65 6.37
N GLN A 30 20.81 16.32 5.86
CA GLN A 30 21.26 16.80 4.55
C GLN A 30 20.50 16.10 3.41
N PRO A 31 20.25 16.78 2.27
CA PRO A 31 19.65 16.14 1.12
C PRO A 31 20.58 15.08 0.53
N PRO A 32 20.04 14.03 -0.12
CA PRO A 32 20.82 13.26 -1.09
C PRO A 32 21.20 14.16 -2.28
N ASN A 33 21.99 13.65 -3.21
CA ASN A 33 22.30 14.36 -4.45
C ASN A 33 21.02 14.49 -5.31
N LEU A 34 20.31 15.61 -5.18
CA LEU A 34 19.05 15.83 -5.88
C LEU A 34 19.27 16.04 -7.38
N PHE A 35 18.37 15.50 -8.21
CA PHE A 35 18.34 15.67 -9.66
C PHE A 35 19.64 15.26 -10.37
N ASP A 36 20.33 14.26 -9.82
CA ASP A 36 21.58 13.69 -10.35
C ASP A 36 21.36 12.56 -11.38
N GLY A 37 20.10 12.33 -11.77
CA GLY A 37 19.69 11.25 -12.65
C GLY A 37 19.32 9.94 -11.94
N THR A 38 19.55 9.84 -10.62
CA THR A 38 19.09 8.69 -9.83
C THR A 38 17.58 8.77 -9.61
N THR A 39 16.86 7.70 -9.89
CA THR A 39 15.43 7.62 -9.60
C THR A 39 15.20 7.44 -8.10
N ARG A 40 14.42 8.31 -7.48
CA ARG A 40 14.14 8.29 -6.04
C ARG A 40 12.65 8.33 -5.75
N LEU A 41 12.18 7.40 -4.92
CA LEU A 41 10.85 7.44 -4.32
C LEU A 41 10.97 7.98 -2.90
N TYR A 42 10.45 9.19 -2.70
CA TYR A 42 10.33 9.79 -1.38
C TYR A 42 9.14 9.16 -0.65
N ILE A 43 9.41 8.59 0.52
CA ILE A 43 8.46 7.78 1.29
C ILE A 43 8.33 8.29 2.73
N SER A 44 7.29 7.83 3.41
CA SER A 44 7.21 7.83 4.86
C SER A 44 6.62 6.49 5.30
N TYR A 45 7.29 5.81 6.23
CA TYR A 45 6.91 4.45 6.68
C TYR A 45 5.52 4.38 7.33
N ILE A 46 4.97 5.51 7.77
CA ILE A 46 3.67 5.59 8.43
C ILE A 46 2.52 6.00 7.48
N CYS A 47 2.81 6.29 6.20
CA CYS A 47 1.80 6.81 5.27
C CYS A 47 1.18 5.70 4.38
N PRO A 48 -0.15 5.48 4.44
CA PRO A 48 -0.81 4.47 3.60
C PRO A 48 -0.78 4.77 2.10
N TYR A 49 -0.87 6.05 1.72
CA TYR A 49 -0.78 6.46 0.31
C TYR A 49 0.61 6.18 -0.27
N VAL A 50 1.66 6.32 0.54
CA VAL A 50 3.03 5.98 0.14
C VAL A 50 3.19 4.48 -0.05
N GLN A 51 2.64 3.69 0.88
CA GLN A 51 2.79 2.24 0.83
C GLN A 51 2.24 1.65 -0.46
N ARG A 52 1.19 2.24 -1.07
CA ARG A 52 0.70 1.84 -2.41
C ARG A 52 1.83 1.74 -3.43
N VAL A 53 2.62 2.81 -3.54
CA VAL A 53 3.69 2.94 -4.53
C VAL A 53 4.92 2.13 -4.13
N TRP A 54 5.17 1.97 -2.83
CA TRP A 54 6.24 1.11 -2.34
C TRP A 54 5.97 -0.38 -2.64
N ILE A 55 4.74 -0.85 -2.44
CA ILE A 55 4.32 -2.20 -2.84
C ILE A 55 4.50 -2.37 -4.35
N ALA A 56 4.07 -1.39 -5.16
CA ALA A 56 4.23 -1.42 -6.60
C ALA A 56 5.70 -1.51 -7.05
N ARG A 57 6.59 -0.70 -6.45
CA ARG A 57 8.04 -0.75 -6.67
C ARG A 57 8.58 -2.14 -6.41
N ASN A 58 8.24 -2.73 -5.26
CA ASN A 58 8.75 -4.03 -4.86
C ASN A 58 8.18 -5.15 -5.73
N PHE A 59 6.89 -5.10 -6.06
CA PHE A 59 6.20 -6.10 -6.88
C PHE A 59 6.74 -6.12 -8.31
N LYS A 60 7.12 -4.96 -8.83
CA LYS A 60 7.78 -4.85 -10.14
C LYS A 60 9.28 -5.22 -10.10
N GLY A 61 9.84 -5.52 -8.93
CA GLY A 61 11.26 -5.84 -8.78
C GLY A 61 12.19 -4.63 -8.97
N LEU A 62 11.71 -3.42 -8.70
CA LEU A 62 12.42 -2.16 -9.01
C LEU A 62 13.33 -1.68 -7.87
N GLN A 63 13.69 -2.55 -6.92
CA GLN A 63 14.48 -2.14 -5.76
C GLN A 63 15.81 -1.49 -6.14
N ASP A 64 16.51 -2.08 -7.12
CA ASP A 64 17.82 -1.60 -7.59
C ASP A 64 17.70 -0.40 -8.55
N LYS A 65 16.50 -0.13 -9.08
CA LYS A 65 16.25 0.94 -10.06
C LYS A 65 15.69 2.21 -9.42
N ILE A 66 15.01 2.10 -8.28
CA ILE A 66 14.34 3.21 -7.59
C ILE A 66 14.84 3.22 -6.15
N GLN A 67 15.61 4.22 -5.75
CA GLN A 67 16.07 4.33 -4.36
C GLN A 67 14.96 4.89 -3.47
N LEU A 68 14.86 4.41 -2.24
CA LEU A 68 13.95 4.98 -1.25
C LEU A 68 14.64 6.15 -0.54
N VAL A 69 13.90 7.23 -0.30
CA VAL A 69 14.30 8.32 0.59
C VAL A 69 13.20 8.53 1.62
N ALA A 70 13.43 8.10 2.85
CA ALA A 70 12.44 8.23 3.91
C ALA A 70 12.44 9.64 4.49
N ILE A 71 11.27 10.27 4.55
CA ILE A 71 11.04 11.62 5.07
C ILE A 71 10.18 11.53 6.32
N ASP A 72 10.59 12.25 7.36
CA ASP A 72 9.76 12.44 8.55
C ASP A 72 8.58 13.36 8.21
N LEU A 73 7.35 12.87 8.35
CA LEU A 73 6.16 13.66 8.07
C LEU A 73 5.88 14.73 9.15
N GLN A 74 6.37 14.54 10.36
CA GLN A 74 6.20 15.45 11.49
C GLN A 74 7.33 16.49 11.56
N ASP A 75 8.52 16.14 11.07
CA ASP A 75 9.71 17.00 11.05
C ASP A 75 10.36 17.06 9.65
N LYS A 76 9.63 17.56 8.64
CA LYS A 76 10.10 17.52 7.25
C LYS A 76 11.39 18.34 7.04
N PRO A 77 12.38 17.83 6.27
CA PRO A 77 13.52 18.62 5.86
C PRO A 77 13.14 19.83 5.00
N ALA A 78 13.72 20.99 5.29
CA ALA A 78 13.46 22.22 4.52
C ALA A 78 13.81 22.04 3.03
N TRP A 79 14.91 21.33 2.73
CA TRP A 79 15.31 21.07 1.36
C TRP A 79 14.28 20.25 0.56
N PHE A 80 13.51 19.38 1.22
CA PHE A 80 12.47 18.61 0.53
C PHE A 80 11.36 19.55 0.07
N LEU A 81 10.93 20.46 0.94
CA LEU A 81 9.90 21.45 0.63
C LEU A 81 10.40 22.48 -0.40
N GLU A 82 11.62 22.96 -0.26
CA GLU A 82 12.14 24.04 -1.11
C GLU A 82 12.59 23.55 -2.49
N LYS A 83 13.15 22.35 -2.57
CA LYS A 83 13.88 21.89 -3.77
C LYS A 83 13.22 20.70 -4.46
N VAL A 84 12.49 19.86 -3.74
CA VAL A 84 11.89 18.63 -4.31
C VAL A 84 10.41 18.83 -4.57
N TYR A 85 9.62 19.09 -3.54
CA TYR A 85 8.17 19.18 -3.67
C TYR A 85 7.55 20.14 -2.65
N PRO A 86 7.35 21.43 -3.01
CA PRO A 86 6.76 22.46 -2.14
C PRO A 86 5.42 22.11 -1.48
N PRO A 87 4.49 21.38 -2.14
CA PRO A 87 3.25 20.97 -1.47
C PRO A 87 3.48 20.06 -0.25
N GLY A 88 4.66 19.45 -0.12
CA GLY A 88 5.05 18.68 1.06
C GLY A 88 4.29 17.37 1.24
N LYS A 89 3.52 16.92 0.24
CA LYS A 89 2.82 15.63 0.28
C LYS A 89 3.74 14.50 -0.17
N LEU A 90 3.39 13.28 0.24
CA LEU A 90 4.05 12.04 -0.16
C LEU A 90 2.98 11.02 -0.59
N PRO A 91 3.30 10.06 -1.47
CA PRO A 91 4.61 9.79 -2.09
C PRO A 91 4.97 10.79 -3.19
N VAL A 92 6.28 10.89 -3.48
CA VAL A 92 6.83 11.66 -4.61
C VAL A 92 7.90 10.82 -5.30
N LEU A 93 7.89 10.77 -6.63
CA LEU A 93 8.93 10.16 -7.45
C LEU A 93 9.73 11.25 -8.16
N GLU A 94 11.04 11.21 -7.99
CA GLU A 94 12.00 11.91 -8.83
C GLU A 94 12.49 10.91 -9.89
N HIS A 95 12.26 11.22 -11.16
CA HIS A 95 12.71 10.40 -12.29
C HIS A 95 13.03 11.30 -13.49
N ASN A 96 14.22 11.12 -14.08
CA ASN A 96 14.69 11.93 -15.22
C ASN A 96 14.56 13.45 -14.96
N CYS A 97 14.96 13.87 -13.76
CA CYS A 97 14.87 15.26 -13.28
C CYS A 97 13.44 15.84 -13.21
N ASN A 98 12.41 15.00 -13.33
CA ASN A 98 11.01 15.40 -13.16
C ASN A 98 10.48 14.88 -11.83
N ILE A 99 9.50 15.62 -11.29
CA ILE A 99 8.79 15.26 -10.07
C ILE A 99 7.38 14.81 -10.44
N ILE A 100 7.04 13.57 -10.07
CA ILE A 100 5.68 13.03 -10.16
C ILE A 100 5.17 12.80 -8.73
N ALA A 101 3.98 13.31 -8.44
CA ALA A 101 3.32 13.14 -7.15
C ALA A 101 1.97 12.42 -7.35
N GLU A 102 1.20 12.31 -6.28
CA GLU A 102 -0.08 11.59 -6.21
C GLU A 102 0.06 10.06 -6.36
N SER A 103 -0.40 9.34 -5.33
CA SER A 103 -0.15 7.90 -5.24
C SER A 103 -0.75 7.08 -6.39
N LEU A 104 -1.91 7.46 -6.92
CA LEU A 104 -2.58 6.76 -8.02
C LEU A 104 -1.89 7.01 -9.37
N ASP A 105 -1.48 8.26 -9.61
CA ASP A 105 -0.73 8.65 -10.80
C ASP A 105 0.63 7.93 -10.83
N LEU A 106 1.27 7.80 -9.67
CA LEU A 106 2.51 7.04 -9.53
C LEU A 106 2.36 5.55 -9.84
N LEU A 107 1.25 4.90 -9.46
CA LEU A 107 0.99 3.51 -9.86
C LEU A 107 0.93 3.39 -11.39
N SER A 108 0.20 4.30 -12.04
CA SER A 108 0.10 4.34 -13.51
C SER A 108 1.44 4.65 -14.16
N TYR A 109 2.21 5.57 -13.59
CA TYR A 109 3.52 5.97 -14.07
C TYR A 109 4.53 4.81 -13.99
N LEU A 110 4.58 4.10 -12.86
CA LEU A 110 5.45 2.94 -12.70
C LEU A 110 5.08 1.83 -13.68
N ASP A 111 3.79 1.58 -13.89
CA ASP A 111 3.31 0.56 -14.84
C ASP A 111 3.68 0.86 -16.30
N ALA A 112 3.69 2.13 -16.68
CA ALA A 112 3.99 2.59 -18.04
C ALA A 112 5.49 2.76 -18.33
N ASN A 113 6.28 3.22 -17.34
CA ASN A 113 7.67 3.65 -17.57
C ASN A 113 8.73 2.65 -17.07
N PHE A 114 8.34 1.62 -16.33
CA PHE A 114 9.26 0.62 -15.80
C PHE A 114 8.83 -0.80 -16.17
N GLU A 115 9.84 -1.62 -16.47
CA GLU A 115 9.69 -3.06 -16.73
C GLU A 115 9.18 -3.83 -15.50
N GLY A 116 8.93 -5.12 -15.69
CA GLY A 116 8.41 -6.03 -14.67
C GLY A 116 6.92 -6.30 -14.83
N PRO A 117 6.32 -7.04 -13.88
CA PRO A 117 4.88 -7.33 -13.85
C PRO A 117 4.01 -6.10 -14.12
N LYS A 118 2.89 -6.32 -14.83
CA LYS A 118 1.89 -5.28 -15.07
C LYS A 118 1.02 -5.09 -13.83
N LEU A 119 0.77 -3.84 -13.49
CA LEU A 119 -0.09 -3.46 -12.37
C LEU A 119 -1.56 -3.35 -12.79
N PHE A 120 -1.79 -3.06 -14.07
CA PHE A 120 -3.12 -2.92 -14.66
C PHE A 120 -3.29 -3.93 -15.80
N PRO A 121 -4.49 -4.51 -15.98
CA PRO A 121 -4.77 -5.40 -17.11
C PRO A 121 -4.59 -4.72 -18.49
N ARG A 122 -4.95 -3.43 -18.58
CA ARG A 122 -4.95 -2.65 -19.84
C ARG A 122 -5.75 -3.39 -20.93
N ASP A 123 -5.25 -3.38 -22.16
CA ASP A 123 -5.92 -3.98 -23.33
C ASP A 123 -5.93 -5.52 -23.29
N GLN A 124 -5.24 -6.17 -22.34
CA GLN A 124 -5.20 -7.63 -22.25
C GLN A 124 -6.51 -8.23 -21.73
N ASP A 125 -7.22 -7.49 -20.86
CA ASP A 125 -8.52 -7.90 -20.32
C ASP A 125 -9.37 -6.64 -20.05
N PRO A 126 -10.15 -6.18 -21.05
CA PRO A 126 -10.98 -4.98 -20.93
C PRO A 126 -12.01 -5.06 -19.80
N ALA A 127 -12.50 -6.26 -19.46
CA ALA A 127 -13.48 -6.43 -18.40
C ALA A 127 -12.84 -6.25 -17.02
N LYS A 128 -11.65 -6.83 -16.80
CA LYS A 128 -10.87 -6.57 -15.58
C LYS A 128 -10.40 -5.12 -15.50
N GLN A 129 -10.04 -4.50 -16.63
CA GLN A 129 -9.66 -3.08 -16.65
C GLN A 129 -10.83 -2.17 -16.25
N ALA A 130 -12.02 -2.36 -16.83
CA ALA A 130 -13.19 -1.56 -16.47
C ALA A 130 -13.56 -1.69 -14.98
N PHE A 131 -13.45 -2.90 -14.41
CA PHE A 131 -13.67 -3.11 -12.98
C PHE A 131 -12.56 -2.49 -12.12
N ALA A 132 -11.31 -2.51 -12.58
CA ALA A 132 -10.22 -1.82 -11.91
C ALA A 132 -10.48 -0.31 -11.82
N ASP A 133 -10.94 0.30 -12.91
CA ASP A 133 -11.26 1.73 -12.97
C ASP A 133 -12.43 2.07 -12.02
N GLU A 134 -13.47 1.24 -11.97
CA GLU A 134 -14.59 1.38 -11.03
C GLU A 134 -14.12 1.32 -9.57
N LEU A 135 -13.29 0.32 -9.23
CA LEU A 135 -12.79 0.14 -7.88
C LEU A 135 -11.85 1.27 -7.45
N ILE A 136 -11.00 1.76 -8.35
CA ILE A 136 -10.10 2.89 -8.05
C ILE A 136 -10.92 4.18 -7.88
N ALA A 137 -11.85 4.46 -8.80
CA ALA A 137 -12.71 5.64 -8.74
C ALA A 137 -13.56 5.69 -7.46
N SER A 138 -13.95 4.52 -6.95
CA SER A 138 -14.75 4.44 -5.73
C SER A 138 -13.98 4.15 -4.45
N SER A 139 -12.65 4.01 -4.52
CA SER A 139 -11.79 3.70 -3.37
C SER A 139 -11.84 4.76 -2.26
N ASP A 140 -11.96 6.03 -2.62
CA ASP A 140 -12.06 7.13 -1.66
C ASP A 140 -13.29 7.00 -0.75
N SER A 141 -14.40 6.44 -1.24
CA SER A 141 -15.59 6.22 -0.40
C SER A 141 -15.31 5.27 0.76
N VAL A 142 -14.58 4.18 0.51
CA VAL A 142 -14.17 3.19 1.52
C VAL A 142 -13.15 3.81 2.48
N ILE A 143 -12.16 4.53 1.94
CA ILE A 143 -11.12 5.17 2.75
C ILE A 143 -11.71 6.24 3.67
N ILE A 144 -12.62 7.08 3.15
CA ILE A 144 -13.33 8.09 3.93
C ILE A 144 -14.15 7.43 5.04
N ALA A 145 -14.84 6.32 4.76
CA ALA A 145 -15.59 5.58 5.77
C ALA A 145 -14.69 5.08 6.91
N LEU A 146 -13.55 4.47 6.58
CA LEU A 146 -12.54 4.04 7.57
C LEU A 146 -12.07 5.20 8.46
N PHE A 147 -11.71 6.35 7.87
CA PHE A 147 -11.29 7.53 8.62
C PHE A 147 -12.42 8.15 9.44
N ARG A 148 -13.66 8.16 8.94
CA ARG A 148 -14.84 8.65 9.68
C ARG A 148 -15.11 7.79 10.89
N ALA A 149 -15.09 6.47 10.73
CA ALA A 149 -15.25 5.52 11.82
C ALA A 149 -14.12 5.63 12.86
N GLY A 150 -12.86 5.82 12.43
CA GLY A 150 -11.75 6.05 13.35
C GLY A 150 -11.93 7.33 14.18
N ARG A 151 -12.39 8.42 13.55
CA ARG A 151 -12.73 9.67 14.27
C ARG A 151 -13.93 9.50 15.21
N ALA A 152 -14.98 8.81 14.77
CA ALA A 152 -16.16 8.52 15.57
C ALA A 152 -15.77 7.76 16.86
N GLN A 153 -14.92 6.72 16.71
CA GLN A 153 -14.37 5.98 17.84
C GLN A 153 -13.56 6.87 18.79
N ALA A 154 -12.69 7.74 18.26
CA ALA A 154 -11.91 8.66 19.08
C ALA A 154 -12.78 9.69 19.83
N GLN A 155 -13.94 10.03 19.28
CA GLN A 155 -14.92 10.94 19.88
C GLN A 155 -15.88 10.25 20.85
N GLY A 156 -15.72 8.93 21.09
CA GLY A 156 -16.58 8.16 21.98
C GLY A 156 -18.00 7.97 21.45
N GLN A 157 -18.19 7.98 20.12
CA GLN A 157 -19.47 7.64 19.50
C GLN A 157 -19.80 6.15 19.70
N GLY A 158 -21.08 5.80 19.59
CA GLY A 158 -21.59 4.47 19.90
C GLY A 158 -21.10 3.39 18.92
N ASP A 159 -21.28 2.13 19.32
CA ASP A 159 -20.93 0.99 18.48
C ASP A 159 -21.74 0.95 17.18
N ASP A 160 -23.03 1.30 17.27
CA ASP A 160 -23.94 1.37 16.12
C ASP A 160 -23.47 2.42 15.10
N ASP A 161 -23.09 3.62 15.55
CA ASP A 161 -22.60 4.71 14.67
C ASP A 161 -21.38 4.28 13.85
N ILE A 162 -20.46 3.56 14.49
CA ILE A 162 -19.23 3.08 13.84
C ILE A 162 -19.53 1.92 12.89
N SER A 163 -20.42 1.01 13.30
CA SER A 163 -20.87 -0.10 12.47
C SER A 163 -21.58 0.39 11.21
N GLU A 164 -22.46 1.38 11.33
CA GLU A 164 -23.15 2.03 10.21
C GLU A 164 -22.18 2.69 9.21
N LEU A 165 -21.05 3.20 9.68
CA LEU A 165 -20.00 3.75 8.82
C LEU A 165 -19.13 2.66 8.17
N LEU A 166 -18.71 1.66 8.94
CA LEU A 166 -17.74 0.65 8.49
C LEU A 166 -18.36 -0.48 7.69
N ALA A 167 -19.47 -1.04 8.14
CA ALA A 167 -20.02 -2.26 7.56
C ALA A 167 -20.32 -2.10 6.07
N PRO A 168 -21.00 -1.04 5.59
CA PRO A 168 -21.27 -0.87 4.15
C PRO A 168 -19.99 -0.76 3.32
N ALA A 169 -18.96 -0.10 3.84
CA ALA A 169 -17.68 0.06 3.16
C ALA A 169 -16.94 -1.28 3.04
N LEU A 170 -16.93 -2.08 4.10
CA LEU A 170 -16.29 -3.40 4.10
C LEU A 170 -17.08 -4.43 3.31
N ASP A 171 -18.41 -4.39 3.37
CA ASP A 171 -19.28 -5.28 2.60
C ASP A 171 -19.18 -5.01 1.09
N LYS A 172 -18.92 -3.75 0.71
CA LYS A 172 -18.58 -3.41 -0.67
C LYS A 172 -17.26 -4.04 -1.11
N VAL A 173 -16.23 -4.03 -0.26
CA VAL A 173 -14.95 -4.70 -0.55
C VAL A 173 -15.15 -6.21 -0.64
N GLU A 174 -15.86 -6.81 0.32
CA GLU A 174 -16.22 -8.23 0.34
C GLU A 174 -16.99 -8.66 -0.92
N SER A 175 -17.92 -7.83 -1.39
CA SER A 175 -18.70 -8.10 -2.60
C SER A 175 -17.87 -7.96 -3.88
N SER A 176 -16.84 -7.11 -3.85
CA SER A 176 -15.90 -6.91 -4.96
C SER A 176 -14.91 -8.07 -5.05
N LEU A 177 -14.52 -8.64 -3.90
CA LEU A 177 -13.72 -9.85 -3.84
C LEU A 177 -14.51 -11.05 -4.38
N GLY A 178 -13.83 -11.92 -5.13
CA GLY A 178 -14.46 -13.05 -5.82
C GLY A 178 -15.32 -12.66 -7.03
N ARG A 179 -15.26 -11.41 -7.49
CA ARG A 179 -15.85 -10.99 -8.79
C ARG A 179 -15.34 -11.85 -9.95
N PHE A 180 -14.06 -12.25 -9.86
CA PHE A 180 -13.43 -13.21 -10.75
C PHE A 180 -13.10 -14.47 -9.95
N SER A 181 -13.43 -15.65 -10.50
CA SER A 181 -13.29 -16.94 -9.82
C SER A 181 -11.89 -17.55 -9.91
N ASP A 182 -10.95 -16.87 -10.58
CA ASP A 182 -9.60 -17.36 -10.85
C ASP A 182 -8.57 -16.98 -9.77
N GLY A 183 -8.97 -16.30 -8.70
CA GLY A 183 -8.12 -16.08 -7.54
C GLY A 183 -8.68 -15.14 -6.47
N PRO A 184 -7.88 -14.91 -5.40
CA PRO A 184 -8.32 -14.23 -4.20
C PRO A 184 -8.19 -12.69 -4.28
N PHE A 185 -7.52 -12.15 -5.29
CA PHE A 185 -7.29 -10.71 -5.44
C PHE A 185 -8.49 -10.01 -6.10
N LEU A 186 -8.55 -8.67 -6.01
CA LEU A 186 -9.66 -7.89 -6.53
C LEU A 186 -9.87 -8.07 -8.04
N LEU A 187 -8.79 -8.37 -8.78
CA LEU A 187 -8.82 -8.71 -10.21
C LEU A 187 -8.53 -10.20 -10.49
N GLY A 188 -8.68 -11.06 -9.48
CA GLY A 188 -8.58 -12.52 -9.62
C GLY A 188 -7.22 -13.09 -9.22
N LYS A 189 -6.51 -13.71 -10.17
CA LYS A 189 -5.34 -14.56 -9.90
C LYS A 189 -4.13 -13.87 -9.25
N SER A 190 -3.84 -12.63 -9.60
CA SER A 190 -2.60 -11.94 -9.19
C SER A 190 -2.89 -10.57 -8.58
N MET A 191 -2.05 -10.15 -7.63
CA MET A 191 -2.09 -8.80 -7.07
C MET A 191 -1.95 -7.75 -8.19
N SER A 192 -2.74 -6.68 -8.08
CA SER A 192 -2.84 -5.59 -9.04
C SER A 192 -2.71 -4.23 -8.36
N ALA A 193 -2.71 -3.16 -9.16
CA ALA A 193 -2.79 -1.79 -8.66
C ALA A 193 -4.01 -1.58 -7.74
N VAL A 194 -5.12 -2.27 -8.00
CA VAL A 194 -6.33 -2.15 -7.18
C VAL A 194 -6.06 -2.68 -5.78
N ASP A 195 -5.44 -3.85 -5.63
CA ASP A 195 -5.08 -4.39 -4.32
C ASP A 195 -4.13 -3.43 -3.58
N MET A 196 -3.15 -2.86 -4.28
CA MET A 196 -2.21 -1.88 -3.74
C MET A 196 -2.90 -0.61 -3.24
N VAL A 197 -4.05 -0.23 -3.82
CA VAL A 197 -4.84 0.95 -3.41
C VAL A 197 -5.56 0.72 -2.09
N TYR A 198 -6.10 -0.48 -1.87
CA TYR A 198 -6.92 -0.83 -0.70
C TYR A 198 -6.10 -1.38 0.47
N ALA A 199 -5.13 -2.26 0.22
CA ALA A 199 -4.42 -3.03 1.24
C ALA A 199 -3.81 -2.17 2.36
N PRO A 200 -3.09 -1.06 2.05
CA PRO A 200 -2.50 -0.21 3.09
C PRO A 200 -3.51 0.37 4.09
N PHE A 201 -4.76 0.56 3.67
CA PHE A 201 -5.81 1.12 4.52
C PHE A 201 -6.51 0.02 5.31
N VAL A 202 -6.91 -1.06 4.64
CA VAL A 202 -7.58 -2.19 5.30
C VAL A 202 -6.71 -2.76 6.42
N GLU A 203 -5.42 -2.99 6.17
CA GLU A 203 -4.51 -3.54 7.17
C GLU A 203 -4.35 -2.61 8.40
N ARG A 204 -4.05 -1.32 8.17
CA ARG A 204 -3.86 -0.36 9.27
C ARG A 204 -5.13 -0.20 10.10
N PHE A 205 -6.29 -0.10 9.46
CA PHE A 205 -7.55 0.06 10.17
C PHE A 205 -7.98 -1.23 10.87
N LYS A 206 -7.67 -2.40 10.32
CA LYS A 206 -7.88 -3.69 11.01
C LYS A 206 -7.14 -3.70 12.33
N ASP A 207 -5.85 -3.38 12.32
CA ASP A 207 -5.04 -3.37 13.53
C ASP A 207 -5.49 -2.26 14.50
N PHE A 208 -5.88 -1.09 13.98
CA PHE A 208 -6.44 -0.01 14.78
C PHE A 208 -7.73 -0.40 15.51
N PHE A 209 -8.75 -0.88 14.80
CA PHE A 209 -10.05 -1.23 15.42
C PHE A 209 -9.93 -2.45 16.34
N ALA A 210 -9.05 -3.39 16.04
CA ALA A 210 -8.71 -4.47 16.97
C ALA A 210 -8.11 -3.91 18.28
N ALA A 211 -7.22 -2.93 18.20
CA ALA A 211 -6.56 -2.34 19.36
C ALA A 211 -7.48 -1.44 20.20
N VAL A 212 -8.30 -0.59 19.57
CA VAL A 212 -9.09 0.42 20.30
C VAL A 212 -10.51 -0.03 20.64
N LYS A 213 -11.00 -1.11 20.04
CA LYS A 213 -12.40 -1.58 20.17
C LYS A 213 -12.55 -3.10 20.26
N HIS A 214 -11.47 -3.88 20.11
CA HIS A 214 -11.55 -5.34 19.95
C HIS A 214 -12.48 -5.78 18.80
N TYR A 215 -12.59 -4.93 17.78
CA TYR A 215 -13.44 -5.18 16.62
C TYR A 215 -12.65 -5.86 15.50
N ASP A 216 -13.16 -7.00 15.02
CA ASP A 216 -12.60 -7.72 13.88
C ASP A 216 -13.34 -7.34 12.59
N MET A 217 -12.69 -6.55 11.74
CA MET A 217 -13.22 -6.14 10.44
C MET A 217 -13.49 -7.32 9.49
N THR A 218 -12.85 -8.47 9.71
CA THR A 218 -13.00 -9.67 8.88
C THR A 218 -14.15 -10.57 9.33
N GLN A 219 -14.77 -10.27 10.48
CA GLN A 219 -15.94 -11.01 10.95
C GLN A 219 -17.07 -10.91 9.90
N ALA A 220 -17.63 -12.08 9.53
CA ALA A 220 -18.62 -12.23 8.47
C ALA A 220 -18.16 -11.83 7.05
N ARG A 221 -16.84 -11.65 6.83
CA ARG A 221 -16.24 -11.26 5.55
C ARG A 221 -15.13 -12.24 5.16
N PRO A 222 -15.48 -13.49 4.81
CA PRO A 222 -14.50 -14.55 4.57
C PRO A 222 -13.56 -14.23 3.41
N LYS A 223 -14.02 -13.56 2.35
CA LYS A 223 -13.13 -13.23 1.22
C LYS A 223 -12.15 -12.12 1.59
N LEU A 224 -12.58 -11.13 2.37
CA LEU A 224 -11.69 -10.11 2.92
C LEU A 224 -10.60 -10.75 3.79
N LYS A 225 -10.97 -11.73 4.61
CA LYS A 225 -10.01 -12.49 5.40
C LYS A 225 -9.00 -13.23 4.51
N GLU A 226 -9.48 -14.00 3.53
CA GLU A 226 -8.64 -14.72 2.58
C GLU A 226 -7.71 -13.77 1.81
N TRP A 227 -8.24 -12.65 1.32
CA TRP A 227 -7.46 -11.63 0.61
C TRP A 227 -6.31 -11.07 1.46
N ILE A 228 -6.54 -10.76 2.73
CA ILE A 228 -5.48 -10.33 3.65
C ILE A 228 -4.45 -11.44 3.85
N GLU A 229 -4.89 -12.68 4.05
CA GLU A 229 -4.00 -13.83 4.23
C GLU A 229 -3.13 -14.08 3.00
N GLU A 230 -3.67 -13.94 1.79
CA GLU A 230 -2.94 -14.10 0.53
C GLU A 230 -2.00 -12.94 0.23
N LEU A 231 -2.39 -11.69 0.53
CA LEU A 231 -1.48 -10.54 0.45
C LEU A 231 -0.26 -10.71 1.34
N ASN A 232 -0.45 -11.22 2.57
CA ASN A 232 0.64 -11.44 3.52
C ASN A 232 1.67 -12.47 3.06
N LYS A 233 1.34 -13.31 2.06
CA LYS A 233 2.26 -14.28 1.45
C LYS A 233 3.10 -13.67 0.32
N ILE A 234 2.84 -12.42 -0.07
CA ILE A 234 3.58 -11.74 -1.14
C ILE A 234 4.73 -10.96 -0.51
N ASP A 235 5.97 -11.38 -0.79
CA ASP A 235 7.18 -10.71 -0.27
C ASP A 235 7.22 -9.21 -0.57
N ALA A 236 6.79 -8.82 -1.78
CA ALA A 236 6.72 -7.42 -2.20
C ALA A 236 5.77 -6.58 -1.34
N TYR A 237 4.73 -7.18 -0.76
CA TYR A 237 3.81 -6.54 0.16
C TYR A 237 4.35 -6.59 1.59
N ALA A 238 4.74 -7.77 2.06
CA ALA A 238 5.20 -8.00 3.43
C ALA A 238 6.42 -7.12 3.80
N ALA A 239 7.35 -6.92 2.86
CA ALA A 239 8.52 -6.04 3.04
C ALA A 239 8.16 -4.56 3.26
N THR A 240 6.92 -4.15 2.99
CA THR A 240 6.47 -2.75 3.15
C THR A 240 5.76 -2.47 4.47
N TRP A 241 5.59 -3.47 5.34
CA TRP A 241 4.91 -3.29 6.62
C TRP A 241 5.61 -2.29 7.54
N GLY A 242 6.95 -2.16 7.44
CA GLY A 242 7.72 -1.38 8.40
C GLY A 242 7.43 -1.80 9.84
N ASP A 243 7.57 -0.88 10.80
CA ASP A 243 7.12 -1.13 12.18
C ASP A 243 5.61 -0.88 12.32
N ARG A 244 4.84 -1.98 12.39
CA ARG A 244 3.38 -1.97 12.63
C ARG A 244 2.97 -1.15 13.85
N ARG A 245 3.79 -1.12 14.90
CA ARG A 245 3.51 -0.34 16.11
C ARG A 245 3.63 1.15 15.84
N LEU A 246 4.61 1.57 15.05
CA LEU A 246 4.74 2.97 14.62
C LEU A 246 3.56 3.40 13.75
N GLN A 247 3.10 2.54 12.85
CA GLN A 247 1.93 2.82 12.02
C GLN A 247 0.65 2.95 12.85
N LEU A 248 0.43 2.03 13.79
CA LEU A 248 -0.70 2.08 14.72
C LEU A 248 -0.64 3.35 15.58
N ALA A 249 0.52 3.64 16.17
CA ALA A 249 0.74 4.85 16.96
C ALA A 249 0.48 6.13 16.16
N ALA A 250 0.98 6.19 14.92
CA ALA A 250 0.72 7.33 14.02
C ALA A 250 -0.77 7.51 13.72
N LEU A 251 -1.51 6.41 13.51
CA LEU A 251 -2.95 6.45 13.27
C LEU A 251 -3.74 6.84 14.54
N MET A 252 -3.36 6.33 15.70
CA MET A 252 -3.93 6.74 17.00
C MET A 252 -3.70 8.22 17.27
N ASN A 253 -2.46 8.69 17.12
CA ASN A 253 -2.09 10.10 17.27
C ASN A 253 -2.87 11.00 16.31
N LYS A 254 -3.07 10.56 15.06
CA LYS A 254 -3.89 11.28 14.07
C LYS A 254 -5.33 11.51 14.54
N PHE A 255 -5.87 10.60 15.35
CA PHE A 255 -7.21 10.72 15.92
C PHE A 255 -7.21 11.30 17.35
N GLY A 256 -6.05 11.68 17.90
CA GLY A 256 -5.93 12.19 19.26
C GLY A 256 -6.07 11.11 20.35
N ILE A 257 -5.90 9.84 20.01
CA ILE A 257 -5.89 8.72 20.96
C ILE A 257 -4.46 8.48 21.44
N GLN A 258 -4.23 8.38 22.75
CA GLN A 258 -2.93 8.04 23.30
C GLN A 258 -2.51 6.63 22.90
N SER A 259 -1.35 6.51 22.24
CA SER A 259 -0.75 5.21 21.91
C SER A 259 -0.08 4.60 23.15
N PRO A 260 -0.23 3.30 23.40
CA PRO A 260 0.52 2.60 24.45
C PRO A 260 1.99 2.38 24.09
N VAL A 261 2.42 2.73 22.86
CA VAL A 261 3.78 2.49 22.33
C VAL A 261 4.54 3.80 22.09
N ALA A 262 4.44 4.76 23.01
CA ALA A 262 5.29 5.95 23.00
C ALA A 262 6.68 5.65 23.58
#